data_AF-A0A3M8ESM8-F1
#
_entry.id   AF-A0A3M8ESM8-F1
#
_cell.length_a   1.000
_cell.length_b   1.000
_cell.length_c   1.000
_cell.angle_alpha   90.00
_cell.angle_beta   90.00
_cell.angle_gamma   90.00
#
_symmetry.space_group_name_H-M   'P 1'
#
loop_
_entity.id
_entity.type
_entity.pdbx_description
1 polymer ?
#
loop_
_entity_poly.entity_id
_entity_poly.type
_entity_poly.pdbx_seq_one_letter_code
_entity_poly.pdbx_strand_id
1 'polypeptide(L)'
;MLKRLIYLLVFVVISLTTAIGCAAPHAGISRLGYAIQVGAFSEVKNAERLTAQLQIRGIEAFYFKKESGIYAVRFGDFPSKDAARKEARKLVSDGLIGAFFIAPPQDVFVKREAVVKREPEASLGRSPEEPRKKRPEPAKGTRDMGQIAARTAERFVGIPYRWGGDTVVDGMDCSGFVRAVYNLCGVNIPRTSREQFRVGDSVGREELRDGDLVFFGASSESINHVGIYVGDGKFVHAPRRGDDIKVSSLDESYFAKKFMGGRRYL
;
A
#
# COMPACT_ATOMS: atom_id res chain seq x y z
N MET A 1 -4.54 18.02 -68.18
CA MET A 1 -5.32 19.10 -67.54
C MET A 1 -6.55 18.44 -66.90
N LEU A 2 -6.63 18.15 -65.59
CA LEU A 2 -6.76 19.02 -64.42
C LEU A 2 -8.21 19.03 -63.86
N LYS A 3 -8.40 18.34 -62.70
CA LYS A 3 -9.36 18.61 -61.58
C LYS A 3 -10.85 18.33 -61.84
N ARG A 4 -11.73 17.89 -60.91
CA ARG A 4 -11.82 17.56 -59.46
C ARG A 4 -13.26 16.96 -59.34
N LEU A 5 -13.65 16.01 -58.50
CA LEU A 5 -13.86 16.14 -57.04
C LEU A 5 -14.59 14.86 -56.59
N ILE A 6 -13.93 13.94 -55.89
CA ILE A 6 -14.60 12.85 -55.17
C ILE A 6 -14.27 13.07 -53.69
N TYR A 7 -15.29 13.47 -52.93
CA TYR A 7 -15.22 13.59 -51.47
C TYR A 7 -15.17 12.18 -50.89
N LEU A 8 -13.97 11.72 -50.52
CA LEU A 8 -13.78 10.54 -49.69
C LEU A 8 -14.09 10.94 -48.25
N LEU A 9 -15.31 10.68 -47.80
CA LEU A 9 -15.76 10.91 -46.44
C LEU A 9 -15.19 9.80 -45.55
N VAL A 10 -13.96 9.98 -45.07
CA VAL A 10 -13.34 9.10 -44.07
C VAL A 10 -14.03 9.36 -42.73
N PHE A 11 -15.00 8.52 -42.38
CA PHE A 11 -15.50 8.43 -41.01
C PHE A 11 -14.39 7.83 -40.13
N VAL A 12 -13.53 8.69 -39.58
CA VAL A 12 -12.68 8.30 -38.45
C VAL A 12 -13.61 8.17 -37.25
N VAL A 13 -14.05 6.95 -36.98
CA VAL A 13 -14.66 6.60 -35.69
C VAL A 13 -13.53 6.64 -34.67
N ILE A 14 -13.32 7.81 -34.07
CA ILE A 14 -12.52 7.94 -32.87
C ILE A 14 -13.32 7.27 -31.76
N SER A 15 -13.12 5.96 -31.60
CA SER A 15 -13.52 5.28 -30.38
C SER A 15 -12.78 5.96 -29.24
N LEU A 16 -13.47 6.84 -28.52
CA LEU A 16 -13.07 7.32 -27.21
C LEU A 16 -12.99 6.08 -26.31
N THR A 17 -11.82 5.46 -26.25
CA THR A 17 -11.48 4.57 -25.16
C THR A 17 -11.44 5.46 -23.93
N THR A 18 -12.54 5.43 -23.15
CA THR A 18 -12.51 5.94 -21.78
C THR A 18 -11.36 5.25 -21.09
N ALA A 19 -10.28 5.99 -20.85
CA ALA A 19 -9.14 5.53 -20.10
C ALA A 19 -9.65 4.91 -18.81
N ILE A 20 -9.31 3.64 -18.62
CA ILE A 20 -9.59 2.89 -17.42
C ILE A 20 -8.76 3.56 -16.31
N GLY A 21 -9.45 4.16 -15.34
CA GLY A 21 -8.91 4.48 -14.02
C GLY A 21 -7.61 5.27 -14.00
N CYS A 22 -7.61 6.52 -14.45
CA CYS A 22 -6.64 7.48 -13.91
C CYS A 22 -7.02 7.73 -12.45
N ALA A 23 -6.27 7.11 -11.51
CA ALA A 23 -6.22 7.61 -10.15
C ALA A 23 -5.89 9.11 -10.24
N ALA A 24 -6.80 9.95 -9.76
CA ALA A 24 -6.52 11.37 -9.62
C ALA A 24 -5.26 11.52 -8.73
N PRO A 25 -4.43 12.55 -8.93
CA PRO A 25 -3.36 12.85 -7.99
C PRO A 25 -4.00 13.22 -6.65
N HIS A 26 -4.17 12.23 -5.78
CA HIS A 26 -4.67 12.44 -4.44
C HIS A 26 -3.53 13.04 -3.62
N ALA A 27 -3.61 14.34 -3.36
CA ALA A 27 -2.68 15.08 -2.50
C ALA A 27 -2.82 14.70 -1.01
N GLY A 28 -3.33 13.50 -0.70
CA GLY A 28 -3.77 13.09 0.62
C GLY A 28 -3.83 11.56 0.78
N ILE A 29 -4.23 11.15 1.97
CA ILE A 29 -4.44 9.74 2.32
C ILE A 29 -5.90 9.40 2.06
N SER A 30 -6.17 8.31 1.35
CA SER A 30 -7.53 7.80 1.14
C SER A 30 -7.62 6.32 1.46
N ARG A 31 -8.81 5.87 1.90
CA ARG A 31 -9.12 4.44 1.98
C ARG A 31 -9.46 3.96 0.58
N LEU A 32 -8.90 2.83 0.19
CA LEU A 32 -9.27 2.19 -1.07
C LEU A 32 -10.71 1.68 -1.00
N GLY A 33 -11.41 1.79 -2.12
CA GLY A 33 -12.73 1.24 -2.37
C GLY A 33 -12.72 -0.28 -2.52
N TYR A 34 -13.70 -0.81 -3.25
CA TYR A 34 -13.70 -2.22 -3.63
C TYR A 34 -12.52 -2.51 -4.56
N ALA A 35 -11.92 -3.69 -4.42
CA ALA A 35 -10.83 -4.14 -5.28
C ALA A 35 -11.16 -5.49 -5.91
N ILE A 36 -10.56 -5.77 -7.07
CA ILE A 36 -10.64 -7.08 -7.70
C ILE A 36 -9.46 -7.90 -7.17
N GLN A 37 -9.74 -9.13 -6.74
CA GLN A 37 -8.73 -10.08 -6.29
C GLN A 37 -8.79 -11.34 -7.15
N VAL A 38 -7.64 -11.76 -7.67
CA VAL A 38 -7.51 -12.91 -8.55
C VAL A 38 -6.57 -13.94 -7.94
N GLY A 39 -6.99 -15.21 -8.06
CA GLY A 39 -6.14 -16.37 -7.85
C GLY A 39 -6.12 -16.96 -6.43
N ALA A 40 -5.19 -17.89 -6.31
CA ALA A 40 -4.73 -18.64 -5.15
C ALA A 40 -3.46 -19.37 -5.63
N PHE A 41 -2.48 -18.60 -6.13
CA PHE A 41 -1.32 -19.13 -6.81
C PHE A 41 -0.42 -19.85 -5.80
N SER A 42 -0.07 -21.11 -6.04
CA SER A 42 0.94 -21.82 -5.24
C SER A 42 2.34 -21.27 -5.51
N GLU A 43 2.61 -20.91 -6.76
CA GLU A 43 3.88 -20.37 -7.23
C GLU A 43 3.88 -18.84 -7.30
N VAL A 44 4.86 -18.19 -6.67
CA VAL A 44 4.99 -16.73 -6.65
C VAL A 44 5.12 -16.15 -8.07
N LYS A 45 5.84 -16.85 -8.96
CA LYS A 45 6.05 -16.42 -10.36
C LYS A 45 4.76 -16.25 -11.14
N ASN A 46 3.71 -17.01 -10.80
CA ASN A 46 2.41 -16.87 -11.45
C ASN A 46 1.70 -15.58 -11.04
N ALA A 47 1.75 -15.25 -9.74
CA ALA A 47 1.23 -13.99 -9.22
C ALA A 47 2.02 -12.79 -9.78
N GLU A 48 3.34 -12.89 -9.85
CA GLU A 48 4.22 -11.87 -10.45
C GLU A 48 3.87 -11.59 -11.91
N ARG A 49 3.75 -12.66 -12.71
CA ARG A 49 3.42 -12.53 -14.14
C ARG A 49 2.08 -11.85 -14.36
N LEU A 50 1.04 -12.24 -13.60
CA LEU A 50 -0.27 -11.60 -13.71
C LEU A 50 -0.20 -10.12 -13.28
N THR A 51 0.50 -9.84 -12.18
CA THR A 51 0.69 -8.46 -11.68
C THR A 51 1.35 -7.59 -12.74
N ALA A 52 2.45 -8.06 -13.34
CA ALA A 52 3.14 -7.36 -14.42
C ALA A 52 2.25 -7.14 -15.65
N GLN A 53 1.46 -8.15 -16.04
CA GLN A 53 0.53 -8.01 -17.17
C GLN A 53 -0.54 -6.93 -16.93
N LEU A 54 -1.03 -6.79 -15.70
CA LEU A 54 -1.97 -5.73 -15.32
C LEU A 54 -1.26 -4.37 -15.33
N GLN A 55 -0.07 -4.27 -14.74
CA GLN A 55 0.69 -3.02 -14.65
C GLN A 55 1.12 -2.48 -16.02
N ILE A 56 1.53 -3.34 -16.96
CA ILE A 56 1.83 -2.94 -18.35
C ILE A 56 0.62 -2.30 -19.03
N ARG A 57 -0.61 -2.63 -18.60
CA ARG A 57 -1.86 -2.04 -19.11
C ARG A 57 -2.30 -0.80 -18.33
N GLY A 58 -1.45 -0.28 -17.45
CA GLY A 58 -1.76 0.86 -16.59
C GLY A 58 -2.67 0.52 -15.41
N ILE A 59 -2.89 -0.76 -15.13
CA ILE A 59 -3.69 -1.20 -13.98
C ILE A 59 -2.75 -1.36 -12.79
N GLU A 60 -2.91 -0.49 -11.79
CA GLU A 60 -2.19 -0.60 -10.53
C GLU A 60 -2.61 -1.89 -9.81
N ALA A 61 -1.66 -2.83 -9.74
CA ALA A 61 -1.86 -4.17 -9.20
C ALA A 61 -0.69 -4.57 -8.30
N PHE A 62 -0.99 -5.36 -7.28
CA PHE A 62 0.00 -5.89 -6.36
C PHE A 62 -0.35 -7.32 -5.99
N TYR A 63 0.66 -8.16 -5.79
CA TYR A 63 0.44 -9.48 -5.23
C TYR A 63 0.86 -9.55 -3.76
N PHE A 64 0.27 -10.48 -3.03
CA PHE A 64 0.59 -10.71 -1.63
C PHE A 64 0.42 -12.19 -1.27
N LYS A 65 1.20 -12.65 -0.29
CA LYS A 65 1.09 -14.00 0.27
C LYS A 65 -0.02 -14.05 1.33
N LYS A 66 -0.95 -14.98 1.24
CA LYS A 66 -1.96 -15.23 2.29
C LYS A 66 -1.35 -16.05 3.43
N GLU A 67 -2.03 -16.08 4.59
CA GLU A 67 -1.62 -16.93 5.73
C GLU A 67 -1.50 -18.40 5.33
N SER A 68 -2.33 -18.87 4.39
CA SER A 68 -2.27 -20.23 3.84
C SER A 68 -1.08 -20.49 2.91
N GLY A 69 -0.17 -19.54 2.72
CA GLY A 69 1.03 -19.69 1.89
C GLY A 69 0.82 -19.44 0.39
N ILE A 70 -0.42 -19.38 -0.09
CA ILE A 70 -0.77 -19.07 -1.48
C ILE A 70 -0.70 -17.56 -1.75
N TYR A 71 -0.39 -17.20 -2.99
CA TYR A 71 -0.33 -15.81 -3.45
C TYR A 71 -1.66 -15.39 -4.09
N ALA A 72 -2.02 -14.14 -3.95
CA ALA A 72 -3.18 -13.52 -4.61
C ALA A 72 -2.76 -12.18 -5.20
N VAL A 73 -3.40 -11.76 -6.30
CA VAL A 73 -3.19 -10.46 -6.93
C VAL A 73 -4.42 -9.59 -6.64
N ARG A 74 -4.23 -8.37 -6.16
CA ARG A 74 -5.29 -7.37 -5.91
C ARG A 74 -5.03 -6.11 -6.71
N PHE A 75 -6.07 -5.55 -7.30
CA PHE A 75 -6.00 -4.35 -8.12
C PHE A 75 -7.32 -3.59 -8.18
N GLY A 76 -7.22 -2.31 -8.51
CA GLY A 76 -8.34 -1.41 -8.66
C GLY A 76 -8.86 -0.80 -7.35
N ASP A 77 -9.49 0.36 -7.52
CA ASP A 77 -10.13 1.16 -6.48
C ASP A 77 -11.51 1.58 -7.00
N PHE A 78 -12.53 0.83 -6.63
CA PHE A 78 -13.87 0.99 -7.18
C PHE A 78 -14.85 1.53 -6.12
N PRO A 79 -15.70 2.50 -6.47
CA PRO A 79 -16.65 3.09 -5.52
C PRO A 79 -17.75 2.11 -5.08
N SER A 80 -17.97 1.02 -5.83
CA SER A 80 -18.98 0.02 -5.51
C SER A 80 -18.57 -1.40 -5.94
N LYS A 81 -19.18 -2.39 -5.28
CA LYS A 81 -19.02 -3.81 -5.61
C LYS A 81 -19.40 -4.10 -7.06
N ASP A 82 -20.44 -3.45 -7.58
CA ASP A 82 -20.92 -3.67 -8.93
C ASP A 82 -20.02 -3.03 -9.98
N ALA A 83 -19.44 -1.85 -9.70
CA ALA A 83 -18.40 -1.27 -10.55
C ALA A 83 -17.18 -2.20 -10.66
N ALA A 84 -16.68 -2.69 -9.52
CA ALA A 84 -15.58 -3.66 -9.48
C ALA A 84 -15.92 -4.95 -10.24
N ARG A 85 -17.14 -5.48 -10.05
CA ARG A 85 -17.60 -6.70 -10.73
C ARG A 85 -17.74 -6.51 -12.24
N LYS A 86 -18.24 -5.35 -12.69
CA LYS A 86 -18.35 -5.01 -14.12
C LYS A 86 -16.98 -5.01 -14.77
N GLU A 87 -16.00 -4.35 -14.14
CA GLU A 87 -14.63 -4.31 -14.67
C GLU A 87 -13.98 -5.70 -14.64
N ALA A 88 -14.13 -6.46 -13.55
CA ALA A 88 -13.61 -7.83 -13.48
C ALA A 88 -14.16 -8.73 -14.60
N ARG A 89 -15.46 -8.64 -14.90
CA ARG A 89 -16.08 -9.41 -16.00
C ARG A 89 -15.51 -9.03 -17.36
N LYS A 90 -15.18 -7.75 -17.58
CA LYS A 90 -14.50 -7.30 -18.80
C LYS A 90 -13.13 -7.96 -18.92
N LEU A 91 -12.32 -7.92 -17.85
CA LEU A 91 -11.00 -8.56 -17.83
C LEU A 91 -11.06 -10.09 -18.00
N VAL A 92 -12.12 -10.74 -17.53
CA VAL A 92 -12.39 -12.16 -17.82
C VAL A 92 -12.69 -12.38 -19.29
N SER A 93 -13.57 -11.55 -19.88
CA SER A 93 -13.91 -11.62 -21.31
C SER A 93 -12.69 -11.38 -22.20
N ASP A 94 -11.78 -10.51 -21.78
CA ASP A 94 -10.53 -10.21 -22.47
C ASP A 94 -9.46 -11.31 -22.28
N GLY A 95 -9.78 -12.37 -21.51
CA GLY A 95 -8.87 -13.47 -21.21
C GLY A 95 -7.69 -13.10 -20.31
N LEU A 96 -7.74 -11.92 -19.67
CA LEU A 96 -6.65 -11.41 -18.84
C LEU A 96 -6.66 -12.04 -17.44
N ILE A 97 -7.84 -12.30 -16.89
CA ILE A 97 -8.01 -12.92 -15.57
C ILE A 97 -8.98 -14.11 -15.65
N GLY A 98 -8.81 -15.07 -14.74
CA GLY A 98 -9.75 -16.18 -14.57
C GLY A 98 -10.79 -15.90 -13.49
N ALA A 99 -10.96 -16.83 -12.56
CA ALA A 99 -11.83 -16.63 -11.40
C ALA A 99 -11.37 -15.44 -10.55
N PHE A 100 -12.32 -14.62 -10.12
CA PHE A 100 -12.07 -13.43 -9.30
C PHE A 100 -13.00 -13.35 -8.09
N PHE A 101 -12.57 -12.59 -7.10
CA PHE A 101 -13.32 -12.19 -5.93
C PHE A 101 -13.33 -10.66 -5.85
N ILE A 102 -14.45 -10.07 -5.43
CA ILE A 102 -14.51 -8.64 -5.17
C ILE A 102 -14.23 -8.40 -3.69
N ALA A 103 -13.04 -7.91 -3.39
CA ALA A 103 -12.64 -7.53 -2.04
C ALA A 103 -13.33 -6.20 -1.67
N PRO A 104 -14.11 -6.15 -0.58
CA PRO A 104 -14.67 -4.89 -0.09
C PRO A 104 -13.59 -3.95 0.45
N PRO A 105 -13.88 -2.64 0.54
CA PRO A 105 -12.98 -1.61 1.10
C PRO A 105 -12.53 -1.88 2.55
N GLN A 106 -13.22 -2.78 3.25
CA GLN A 106 -12.96 -3.14 4.64
C GLN A 106 -12.30 -4.51 4.81
N ASP A 107 -12.05 -5.27 3.74
CA ASP A 107 -11.37 -6.58 3.86
C ASP A 107 -9.84 -6.40 3.93
N VAL A 108 -9.45 -5.74 5.03
CA VAL A 108 -8.46 -6.26 5.97
C VAL A 108 -9.16 -6.36 7.34
N PHE A 109 -9.95 -7.43 7.51
CA PHE A 109 -10.54 -7.97 8.75
C PHE A 109 -10.81 -6.99 9.91
N VAL A 110 -12.02 -6.45 9.96
CA VAL A 110 -12.61 -5.91 11.20
C VAL A 110 -13.91 -6.68 11.51
N LYS A 111 -13.93 -7.49 12.57
CA LYS A 111 -15.18 -7.93 13.20
C LYS A 111 -15.51 -6.92 14.29
N ARG A 112 -16.51 -6.06 14.07
CA ARG A 112 -17.15 -5.29 15.14
C ARG A 112 -18.28 -6.16 15.70
N GLU A 113 -18.11 -6.68 16.92
CA GLU A 113 -19.25 -6.99 17.77
C GLU A 113 -19.55 -5.76 18.62
N ALA A 114 -20.77 -5.24 18.48
CA ALA A 114 -21.29 -4.20 19.33
C ALA A 114 -21.61 -4.81 20.71
N VAL A 115 -20.95 -4.35 21.76
CA VAL A 115 -21.41 -4.58 23.13
C VAL A 115 -22.00 -3.29 23.67
N VAL A 116 -23.31 -3.37 23.90
CA VAL A 116 -24.14 -2.39 24.59
C VAL A 116 -23.70 -2.27 26.04
N LYS A 117 -23.47 -1.02 26.45
CA LYS A 117 -23.40 -0.40 27.79
C LYS A 117 -23.40 -1.30 29.04
N ARG A 118 -22.43 -1.07 29.92
CA ARG A 118 -22.60 -1.25 31.38
C ARG A 118 -22.30 0.06 32.10
N GLU A 119 -23.18 0.44 33.02
CA GLU A 119 -22.97 1.48 34.03
C GLU A 119 -22.37 0.90 35.33
N PRO A 120 -21.84 1.73 36.25
CA PRO A 120 -20.74 1.36 37.13
C PRO A 120 -21.17 1.02 38.56
N GLU A 121 -20.38 0.19 39.24
CA GLU A 121 -20.35 0.15 40.70
C GLU A 121 -18.92 0.26 41.23
N ALA A 122 -18.81 1.03 42.30
CA ALA A 122 -17.59 1.45 42.96
C ALA A 122 -17.09 0.43 44.00
N SER A 123 -15.79 0.42 44.28
CA SER A 123 -15.26 0.60 45.65
C SER A 123 -13.72 0.46 45.75
N LEU A 124 -13.13 1.50 46.37
CA LEU A 124 -12.14 1.49 47.46
C LEU A 124 -10.75 0.83 47.26
N GLY A 125 -9.76 1.70 47.04
CA GLY A 125 -8.68 1.93 48.02
C GLY A 125 -7.39 1.08 47.98
N ARG A 126 -6.32 1.62 47.38
CA ARG A 126 -4.95 1.75 47.95
C ARG A 126 -4.06 2.61 47.03
N SER A 127 -3.17 3.40 47.62
CA SER A 127 -2.19 4.33 47.00
C SER A 127 -0.76 3.84 47.30
N PRO A 128 0.31 4.34 46.65
CA PRO A 128 0.67 4.12 45.25
C PRO A 128 2.06 3.44 45.14
N GLU A 129 2.18 2.38 44.34
CA GLU A 129 3.47 1.91 43.85
C GLU A 129 3.68 2.54 42.47
N GLU A 130 4.77 3.29 42.28
CA GLU A 130 5.04 4.03 41.03
C GLU A 130 4.97 3.12 39.80
N PRO A 131 4.03 3.33 38.86
CA PRO A 131 3.95 2.48 37.71
C PRO A 131 5.00 2.92 36.69
N ARG A 132 6.03 2.09 36.48
CA ARG A 132 6.70 2.02 35.17
C ARG A 132 5.60 1.94 34.12
N LYS A 133 5.47 2.95 33.25
CA LYS A 133 4.48 3.00 32.17
C LYS A 133 4.58 1.73 31.32
N LYS A 134 3.78 0.71 31.64
CA LYS A 134 3.56 -0.44 30.76
C LYS A 134 2.82 0.09 29.54
N ARG A 135 3.43 -0.12 28.37
CA ARG A 135 2.82 0.12 27.06
C ARG A 135 1.43 -0.53 27.05
N PRO A 136 0.37 0.13 26.59
CA PRO A 136 -0.93 -0.52 26.47
C PRO A 136 -0.79 -1.71 25.53
N GLU A 137 -0.99 -2.92 26.06
CA GLU A 137 -1.11 -4.12 25.23
C GLU A 137 -2.33 -3.95 24.31
N PRO A 138 -2.22 -4.21 23.01
CA PRO A 138 -3.34 -4.09 22.10
C PRO A 138 -4.44 -5.08 22.51
N ALA A 139 -5.67 -4.57 22.62
CA ALA A 139 -6.84 -5.37 22.95
C ALA A 139 -7.00 -6.53 21.95
N LYS A 140 -7.09 -7.77 22.47
CA LYS A 140 -7.38 -8.97 21.68
C LYS A 140 -8.63 -8.73 20.82
N GLY A 141 -8.45 -8.62 19.50
CA GLY A 141 -9.55 -8.60 18.53
C GLY A 141 -9.40 -7.60 17.38
N THR A 142 -8.61 -6.54 17.53
CA THR A 142 -8.26 -5.63 16.43
C THR A 142 -6.88 -6.05 15.93
N ARG A 143 -6.77 -6.65 14.75
CA ARG A 143 -5.43 -6.84 14.15
C ARG A 143 -4.84 -5.44 13.95
N ASP A 144 -3.76 -5.15 14.65
CA ASP A 144 -3.06 -3.87 14.53
C ASP A 144 -2.59 -3.71 13.08
N MET A 145 -3.21 -2.76 12.36
CA MET A 145 -2.93 -2.53 10.95
C MET A 145 -1.47 -2.12 10.74
N GLY A 146 -0.85 -1.45 11.71
CA GLY A 146 0.56 -1.12 11.66
C GLY A 146 1.43 -2.38 11.64
N GLN A 147 1.13 -3.37 12.49
CA GLN A 147 1.81 -4.67 12.46
C GLN A 147 1.57 -5.45 11.17
N ILE A 148 0.38 -5.33 10.57
CA ILE A 148 0.11 -5.93 9.25
C ILE A 148 0.99 -5.27 8.19
N ALA A 149 1.09 -3.94 8.18
CA ALA A 149 1.94 -3.21 7.25
C ALA A 149 3.42 -3.59 7.42
N ALA A 150 3.92 -3.65 8.66
CA ALA A 150 5.29 -4.08 8.96
C ALA A 150 5.58 -5.50 8.44
N ARG A 151 4.75 -6.50 8.78
CA ARG A 151 4.92 -7.87 8.27
C ARG A 151 4.75 -7.98 6.75
N THR A 152 3.93 -7.11 6.16
CA THR A 152 3.77 -7.05 4.71
C THR A 152 5.04 -6.49 4.06
N ALA A 153 5.63 -5.45 4.64
CA ALA A 153 6.88 -4.85 4.20
C ALA A 153 8.03 -5.87 4.13
N GLU A 154 8.17 -6.72 5.14
CA GLU A 154 9.20 -7.77 5.20
C GLU A 154 9.15 -8.75 4.01
N ARG A 155 7.97 -8.93 3.39
CA ARG A 155 7.81 -9.85 2.24
C ARG A 155 8.36 -9.29 0.92
N PHE A 156 8.68 -8.00 0.89
CA PHE A 156 9.28 -7.34 -0.26
C PHE A 156 10.82 -7.38 -0.20
N VAL A 157 11.41 -7.85 0.89
CA VAL A 157 12.87 -7.97 1.03
C VAL A 157 13.44 -8.86 -0.08
N GLY A 158 14.50 -8.37 -0.73
CA GLY A 158 15.14 -9.01 -1.88
C GLY A 158 14.65 -8.54 -3.25
N ILE A 159 13.62 -7.69 -3.33
CA ILE A 159 13.21 -7.08 -4.60
C ILE A 159 14.22 -5.99 -5.00
N PRO A 160 14.74 -5.97 -6.24
CA PRO A 160 15.71 -4.98 -6.67
C PRO A 160 15.19 -3.54 -6.59
N TYR A 161 16.07 -2.60 -6.25
CA TYR A 161 15.75 -1.19 -6.36
C TYR A 161 15.69 -0.75 -7.83
N ARG A 162 14.65 0.03 -8.17
CA ARG A 162 14.58 0.76 -9.45
C ARG A 162 14.02 2.16 -9.25
N TRP A 163 14.76 3.17 -9.70
CA TRP A 163 14.31 4.57 -9.64
C TRP A 163 13.01 4.76 -10.43
N GLY A 164 11.99 5.33 -9.79
CA GLY A 164 10.66 5.49 -10.38
C GLY A 164 9.85 4.19 -10.43
N GLY A 165 10.45 3.05 -10.05
CA GLY A 165 9.82 1.75 -10.07
C GLY A 165 8.78 1.59 -8.97
N ASP A 166 7.70 0.90 -9.30
CA ASP A 166 6.56 0.62 -8.43
C ASP A 166 6.04 -0.82 -8.62
N THR A 167 6.84 -1.70 -9.22
CA THR A 167 6.48 -3.10 -9.48
C THR A 167 7.52 -4.07 -8.91
N VAL A 168 7.07 -5.27 -8.57
CA VAL A 168 7.96 -6.31 -8.03
C VAL A 168 8.88 -6.87 -9.12
N VAL A 169 8.40 -6.92 -10.38
CA VAL A 169 9.14 -7.51 -11.50
C VAL A 169 10.24 -6.57 -12.01
N ASP A 170 9.93 -5.28 -12.14
CA ASP A 170 10.89 -4.30 -12.62
C ASP A 170 11.78 -3.75 -11.51
N GLY A 171 11.37 -3.94 -10.24
CA GLY A 171 11.97 -3.33 -9.08
C GLY A 171 11.25 -2.05 -8.63
N MET A 172 11.50 -1.64 -7.39
CA MET A 172 10.78 -0.55 -6.74
C MET A 172 11.73 0.54 -6.23
N ASP A 173 11.29 1.79 -6.21
CA ASP A 173 11.93 2.84 -5.41
C ASP A 173 11.35 2.90 -3.99
N CYS A 174 11.98 3.70 -3.12
CA CYS A 174 11.62 3.77 -1.71
C CYS A 174 10.15 4.10 -1.49
N SER A 175 9.65 5.13 -2.16
CA SER A 175 8.27 5.61 -2.03
C SER A 175 7.24 4.74 -2.75
N GLY A 176 7.62 4.11 -3.87
CA GLY A 176 6.80 3.14 -4.60
C GLY A 176 6.59 1.86 -3.81
N PHE A 177 7.66 1.34 -3.19
CA PHE A 177 7.60 0.22 -2.25
C PHE A 177 6.65 0.52 -1.08
N VAL A 178 6.83 1.66 -0.42
CA VAL A 178 6.01 2.05 0.73
C VAL A 178 4.53 2.17 0.34
N ARG A 179 4.24 2.79 -0.81
CA ARG A 179 2.88 2.90 -1.34
C ARG A 179 2.27 1.54 -1.65
N ALA A 180 3.03 0.61 -2.23
CA ALA A 180 2.55 -0.75 -2.51
C ALA A 180 2.10 -1.48 -1.23
N VAL A 181 2.90 -1.40 -0.16
CA VAL A 181 2.56 -2.02 1.14
C VAL A 181 1.29 -1.41 1.73
N TYR A 182 1.16 -0.08 1.70
CA TYR A 182 -0.01 0.61 2.24
C TYR A 182 -1.28 0.34 1.42
N ASN A 183 -1.18 0.23 0.10
CA ASN A 183 -2.29 -0.18 -0.76
C ASN A 183 -2.76 -1.60 -0.43
N LEU A 184 -1.84 -2.54 -0.17
CA LEU A 184 -2.19 -3.88 0.31
C LEU A 184 -2.91 -3.83 1.67
N CYS A 185 -2.66 -2.80 2.47
CA CYS A 185 -3.35 -2.51 3.73
C CYS A 185 -4.65 -1.68 3.54
N GLY A 186 -5.09 -1.44 2.31
CA GLY A 186 -6.32 -0.69 2.02
C GLY A 186 -6.20 0.83 2.14
N VAL A 187 -4.98 1.37 2.13
CA VAL A 187 -4.72 2.80 2.25
C VAL A 187 -3.89 3.27 1.06
N ASN A 188 -4.44 4.18 0.29
CA ASN A 188 -3.71 4.87 -0.75
C ASN A 188 -3.00 6.10 -0.16
N ILE A 189 -1.74 6.25 -0.54
CA ILE A 189 -0.87 7.34 -0.10
C ILE A 189 -0.18 8.00 -1.30
N PRO A 190 0.34 9.23 -1.17
CA PRO A 190 1.02 9.91 -2.27
C PRO A 190 2.20 9.11 -2.85
N ARG A 191 2.55 9.37 -4.11
CA ARG A 191 3.60 8.61 -4.82
C ARG A 191 5.01 8.94 -4.35
N THR A 192 5.27 10.18 -3.95
CA THR A 192 6.63 10.63 -3.61
C THR A 192 6.86 10.69 -2.10
N SER A 193 8.08 10.39 -1.66
CA SER A 193 8.45 10.45 -0.23
C SER A 193 8.23 11.84 0.38
N ARG A 194 8.43 12.91 -0.40
CA ARG A 194 8.19 14.29 0.04
C ARG A 194 6.71 14.58 0.29
N GLU A 195 5.81 14.07 -0.55
CA GLU A 195 4.37 14.21 -0.34
C GLU A 195 3.87 13.33 0.80
N GLN A 196 4.38 12.10 0.89
CA GLN A 196 4.12 11.19 2.01
C GLN A 196 4.47 11.87 3.35
N PHE A 197 5.64 12.52 3.46
CA PHE A 197 6.03 13.22 4.68
C PHE A 197 5.12 14.41 5.05
N ARG A 198 4.35 14.98 4.10
CA ARG A 198 3.47 16.12 4.35
C ARG A 198 2.08 15.73 4.84
N VAL A 199 1.72 14.46 4.71
CA VAL A 199 0.42 13.93 5.13
C VAL A 199 0.56 13.04 6.36
N GLY A 200 -0.55 12.75 7.02
CA GLY A 200 -0.61 11.89 8.22
C GLY A 200 -0.12 12.55 9.50
N ASP A 201 -0.16 11.78 10.58
CA ASP A 201 0.18 12.28 11.90
C ASP A 201 1.69 12.23 12.12
N SER A 202 2.26 13.32 12.66
CA SER A 202 3.68 13.37 12.99
C SER A 202 3.99 12.48 14.18
N VAL A 203 5.02 11.65 14.04
CA VAL A 203 5.46 10.72 15.09
C VAL A 203 6.93 10.96 15.42
N GLY A 204 7.24 11.16 16.71
CA GLY A 204 8.62 11.25 17.19
C GLY A 204 9.31 9.88 17.18
N ARG A 205 10.65 9.87 17.18
CA ARG A 205 11.44 8.63 17.14
C ARG A 205 11.07 7.63 18.23
N GLU A 206 10.87 8.11 19.45
CA GLU A 206 10.53 7.26 20.62
C GLU A 206 9.08 6.79 20.64
N GLU A 207 8.24 7.34 19.75
CA GLU A 207 6.82 7.02 19.64
C GLU A 207 6.51 6.10 18.45
N LEU A 208 7.54 5.71 17.70
CA LEU A 208 7.43 4.83 16.55
C LEU A 208 6.81 3.48 16.93
N ARG A 209 5.87 3.07 16.09
CA ARG A 209 5.17 1.79 16.16
C ARG A 209 5.28 1.11 14.81
N ASP A 210 5.14 -0.21 14.82
CA ASP A 210 5.15 -1.03 13.62
C ASP A 210 4.20 -0.43 12.57
N GLY A 211 4.69 -0.34 11.33
CA GLY A 211 3.95 0.23 10.21
C GLY A 211 4.13 1.74 10.04
N ASP A 212 4.55 2.50 11.06
CA ASP A 212 4.86 3.93 10.87
C ASP A 212 5.92 4.11 9.79
N LEU A 213 5.78 5.17 8.99
CA LEU A 213 6.78 5.51 7.99
C LEU A 213 7.90 6.33 8.63
N VAL A 214 9.14 6.00 8.31
CA VAL A 214 10.33 6.74 8.73
C VAL A 214 10.94 7.47 7.54
N PHE A 215 11.24 8.75 7.70
CA PHE A 215 11.70 9.60 6.61
C PHE A 215 13.10 10.13 6.84
N PHE A 216 13.85 10.28 5.74
CA PHE A 216 15.21 10.78 5.78
C PHE A 216 15.44 11.85 4.72
N GLY A 217 16.31 12.81 5.04
CA GLY A 217 16.54 13.97 4.20
C GLY A 217 17.63 14.91 4.73
N ALA A 218 17.87 15.98 3.98
CA ALA A 218 18.73 17.09 4.45
C ALA A 218 17.96 18.07 5.33
N SER A 219 16.65 18.18 5.12
CA SER A 219 15.71 18.97 5.92
C SER A 219 14.29 18.43 5.72
N SER A 220 13.33 18.97 6.47
CA SER A 220 11.91 18.62 6.34
C SER A 220 11.34 18.92 4.93
N GLU A 221 11.92 19.91 4.27
CA GLU A 221 11.61 20.35 2.92
C GLU A 221 12.37 19.55 1.86
N SER A 222 13.37 18.76 2.27
CA SER A 222 14.31 18.02 1.41
C SER A 222 14.41 16.55 1.80
N ILE A 223 13.24 15.90 1.88
CA ILE A 223 13.09 14.45 2.01
C ILE A 223 13.56 13.78 0.71
N ASN A 224 14.41 12.77 0.85
CA ASN A 224 14.93 11.99 -0.27
C ASN A 224 14.74 10.48 -0.10
N HIS A 225 14.33 10.02 1.09
CA HIS A 225 14.19 8.59 1.37
C HIS A 225 13.10 8.30 2.40
N VAL A 226 12.50 7.12 2.30
CA VAL A 226 11.43 6.64 3.18
C VAL A 226 11.53 5.13 3.38
N GLY A 227 11.07 4.64 4.53
CA GLY A 227 10.89 3.22 4.81
C GLY A 227 9.76 2.96 5.81
N ILE A 228 9.47 1.69 6.06
CA ILE A 228 8.42 1.24 6.98
C ILE A 228 9.09 0.72 8.25
N TYR A 229 8.76 1.29 9.40
CA TYR A 229 9.24 0.85 10.69
C TYR A 229 8.68 -0.54 11.02
N VAL A 230 9.56 -1.44 11.48
CA VAL A 230 9.22 -2.84 11.78
C VAL A 230 9.58 -3.24 13.22
N GLY A 231 9.66 -2.25 14.10
CA GLY A 231 10.01 -2.47 15.50
C GLY A 231 11.52 -2.42 15.77
N ASP A 232 11.89 -2.39 17.05
CA ASP A 232 13.27 -2.52 17.54
C ASP A 232 14.31 -1.61 16.86
N GLY A 233 13.93 -0.37 16.54
CA GLY A 233 14.83 0.57 15.86
C GLY A 233 15.11 0.22 14.40
N LYS A 234 14.37 -0.71 13.80
CA LYS A 234 14.59 -1.22 12.43
C LYS A 234 13.47 -0.80 11.48
N PHE A 235 13.81 -0.77 10.20
CA PHE A 235 12.87 -0.44 9.14
C PHE A 235 13.21 -1.18 7.85
N VAL A 236 12.20 -1.46 7.02
CA VAL A 236 12.35 -1.99 5.67
C VAL A 236 12.32 -0.84 4.67
N HIS A 237 13.20 -0.87 3.68
CA HIS A 237 13.25 0.16 2.63
C HIS A 237 13.86 -0.36 1.34
N ALA A 238 13.57 0.32 0.22
CA ALA A 238 14.29 0.18 -1.04
C ALA A 238 15.42 1.23 -1.09
N PRO A 239 16.70 0.88 -0.86
CA PRO A 239 17.76 1.84 -0.55
C PRO A 239 18.21 2.71 -1.73
N ARG A 240 18.68 2.08 -2.82
CA ARG A 240 19.31 2.75 -3.96
C ARG A 240 19.61 1.75 -5.07
N ARG A 241 19.97 2.25 -6.26
CA ARG A 241 20.40 1.44 -7.40
C ARG A 241 21.55 0.48 -7.03
N GLY A 242 21.44 -0.76 -7.51
CA GLY A 242 22.44 -1.81 -7.29
C GLY A 242 22.32 -2.51 -5.93
N ASP A 243 21.18 -2.35 -5.27
CA ASP A 243 20.88 -2.93 -3.97
C ASP A 243 19.39 -3.30 -3.94
N ASP A 244 19.01 -4.14 -3.00
CA ASP A 244 17.66 -4.71 -2.91
C ASP A 244 16.92 -4.13 -1.71
N ILE A 245 15.59 -4.28 -1.71
CA ILE A 245 14.78 -3.99 -0.53
C ILE A 245 15.31 -4.82 0.64
N LYS A 246 15.57 -4.16 1.77
CA LYS A 246 16.22 -4.79 2.92
C LYS A 246 15.80 -4.15 4.24
N VAL A 247 16.17 -4.81 5.33
CA VAL A 247 16.05 -4.28 6.69
C VAL A 247 17.33 -3.51 7.03
N SER A 248 17.17 -2.30 7.57
CA SER A 248 18.25 -1.47 8.11
C SER A 248 17.91 -0.98 9.52
N SER A 249 18.92 -0.57 10.27
CA SER A 249 18.76 0.06 11.59
C SER A 249 18.75 1.58 11.48
N LEU A 250 17.85 2.22 12.24
CA LEU A 250 17.83 3.67 12.42
C LEU A 250 19.11 4.19 13.09
N ASP A 251 19.87 3.34 13.78
CA ASP A 251 21.13 3.68 14.43
C ASP A 251 22.34 3.63 13.49
N GLU A 252 22.19 3.13 12.26
CA GLU A 252 23.27 3.23 11.28
C GLU A 252 23.61 4.70 11.04
N SER A 253 24.90 5.03 11.01
CA SER A 253 25.42 6.41 10.98
C SER A 253 24.76 7.31 9.94
N TYR A 254 24.43 6.78 8.76
CA TYR A 254 23.71 7.54 7.73
C TYR A 254 22.27 7.87 8.16
N PHE A 255 21.49 6.87 8.58
CA PHE A 255 20.09 7.03 8.95
C PHE A 255 19.91 7.85 10.22
N ALA A 256 20.75 7.63 11.23
CA ALA A 256 20.74 8.39 12.48
C ALA A 256 20.94 9.90 12.22
N LYS A 257 21.85 10.26 11.29
CA LYS A 257 22.13 11.66 10.93
C LYS A 257 21.07 12.29 10.04
N LYS A 258 20.31 11.49 9.30
CA LYS A 258 19.37 11.95 8.27
C LYS A 258 17.91 11.80 8.66
N PHE A 259 17.60 11.25 9.83
CA PHE A 259 16.24 11.04 10.30
C PHE A 259 15.49 12.36 10.48
N MET A 260 14.37 12.52 9.77
CA MET A 260 13.54 13.74 9.78
C MET A 260 12.25 13.58 10.59
N GLY A 261 11.86 12.36 10.95
CA GLY A 261 10.65 12.07 11.70
C GLY A 261 9.84 10.91 11.12
N GLY A 262 8.80 10.53 11.87
CA GLY A 262 7.84 9.51 11.45
C GLY A 262 6.51 10.09 10.96
N ARG A 263 5.77 9.29 10.17
CA ARG A 263 4.34 9.50 9.89
C ARG A 263 3.51 8.25 10.14
N ARG A 264 2.34 8.45 10.75
CA ARG A 264 1.34 7.40 10.97
C ARG A 264 0.10 7.66 10.10
N TYR A 265 -0.36 6.61 9.40
CA TYR A 265 -1.55 6.68 8.54
C TYR A 265 -2.65 5.65 8.89
N LEU A 266 -2.42 4.82 9.92
CA LEU A 266 -3.27 3.68 10.30
C LEU A 266 -3.82 3.84 11.71
#